data_AF-A0A7V2WG61-F1
#
_entry.id   AF-A0A7V2WG61-F1
#
_cell.length_a   1.000
_cell.length_b   1.000
_cell.length_c   1.000
_cell.angle_alpha   90.00
_cell.angle_beta   90.00
_cell.angle_gamma   90.00
#
_symmetry.space_group_name_H-M   'P 1'
#
loop_
_entity.id
_entity.type
_entity.pdbx_description
1 polymer ?
#
loop_
_entity_poly.entity_id
_entity_poly.type
_entity_poly.pdbx_seq_one_letter_code
_entity_poly.pdbx_strand_id
1 'polypeptide(L)'
;SGVKKSKLTASFLFRWPNAPWDFNMSQLDGEITTNLSSGYIEEISAQGAQVFSLFSLQNLKRRLTLDFKDVFEKGFFYDDISGTFLLKKGVAYSQNLKINGTAAAISITGSTNLNTGMYNQHMVVTPKLSSSLPVLAGWAISPQTALLALVFDKLFLKPALDVVSRIDYQITGSWDAPKLIELGKKKKEIQVEVKEKPSSD
;
A
#
# COMPACT_ATOMS: atom_id res chain seq x y z
N SER A 1 -12.40 -1.82 10.01
CA SER A 1 -11.35 -1.34 9.11
C SER A 1 -11.95 -1.08 7.74
N GLY A 2 -11.42 -0.10 7.02
CA GLY A 2 -11.73 0.07 5.61
C GLY A 2 -11.16 1.37 5.07
N VAL A 3 -11.60 1.68 3.86
CA VAL A 3 -11.38 2.97 3.22
C VAL A 3 -12.24 4.03 3.91
N LYS A 4 -11.63 5.19 4.20
CA LYS A 4 -12.26 6.34 4.85
C LYS A 4 -12.06 7.61 4.04
N LYS A 5 -13.00 8.56 4.19
CA LYS A 5 -12.99 9.89 3.55
C LYS A 5 -12.81 9.87 2.02
N SER A 6 -13.21 8.77 1.37
CA SER A 6 -13.06 8.57 -0.07
C SER A 6 -14.42 8.37 -0.73
N LYS A 7 -14.58 8.88 -1.95
CA LYS A 7 -15.77 8.71 -2.77
C LYS A 7 -15.52 7.59 -3.77
N LEU A 8 -16.42 6.60 -3.80
CA LEU A 8 -16.42 5.52 -4.80
C LEU A 8 -17.28 5.92 -6.00
N THR A 9 -16.69 5.88 -7.18
CA THR A 9 -17.38 5.87 -8.47
C THR A 9 -17.17 4.50 -9.10
N ALA A 10 -18.27 3.82 -9.44
CA ALA A 10 -18.21 2.51 -10.06
C ALA A 10 -19.21 2.40 -11.21
N SER A 11 -18.76 1.80 -12.31
CA SER A 11 -19.61 1.38 -13.42
C SER A 11 -19.54 -0.13 -13.52
N PHE A 12 -20.69 -0.77 -13.67
CA PHE A 12 -20.76 -2.22 -13.72
C PHE A 12 -21.75 -2.68 -14.78
N LEU A 13 -21.44 -3.81 -15.40
CA LEU A 13 -22.35 -4.55 -16.28
C LEU A 13 -22.30 -6.01 -15.85
N PHE A 14 -23.44 -6.52 -15.37
CA PHE A 14 -23.55 -7.89 -14.87
C PHE A 14 -24.55 -8.69 -15.69
N ARG A 15 -24.28 -9.99 -15.77
CA ARG A 15 -25.18 -10.97 -16.39
C ARG A 15 -25.15 -12.27 -15.59
N TRP A 16 -26.32 -12.84 -15.42
CA TRP A 16 -26.51 -14.22 -14.98
C TRP A 16 -27.64 -14.84 -15.83
N PRO A 17 -27.67 -16.16 -16.02
CA PRO A 17 -28.54 -16.82 -17.00
C PRO A 17 -30.02 -16.88 -16.59
N ASN A 18 -30.29 -16.85 -15.28
CA ASN A 18 -31.62 -17.08 -14.73
C ASN A 18 -32.40 -15.77 -14.50
N ALA A 19 -33.61 -15.89 -13.95
CA ALA A 19 -34.45 -14.75 -13.64
C ALA A 19 -33.73 -13.76 -12.69
N PRO A 20 -34.09 -12.46 -12.69
CA PRO A 20 -33.40 -11.46 -11.89
C PRO A 20 -33.32 -11.75 -10.38
N TRP A 21 -34.30 -12.47 -9.83
CA TRP A 21 -34.34 -12.88 -8.42
C TRP A 21 -33.57 -14.18 -8.13
N ASP A 22 -33.23 -14.97 -9.15
CA ASP A 22 -32.44 -16.20 -9.01
C ASP A 22 -30.94 -15.89 -9.14
N PHE A 23 -30.50 -14.91 -8.35
CA PHE A 23 -29.12 -14.47 -8.32
C PHE A 23 -28.25 -15.55 -7.66
N ASN A 24 -27.16 -15.93 -8.34
CA ASN A 24 -26.14 -16.82 -7.80
C ASN A 24 -24.76 -16.31 -8.17
N MET A 25 -23.89 -16.13 -7.16
CA MET A 25 -22.51 -15.66 -7.37
C MET A 25 -21.74 -16.55 -8.35
N SER A 26 -21.92 -17.87 -8.28
CA SER A 26 -21.23 -18.83 -9.16
C SER A 26 -21.64 -18.73 -10.63
N GLN A 27 -22.71 -18.00 -10.93
CA GLN A 27 -23.20 -17.76 -12.29
C GLN A 27 -23.02 -16.31 -12.73
N LEU A 28 -22.42 -15.47 -11.89
CA LEU A 28 -22.22 -14.06 -12.17
C LEU A 28 -21.03 -13.85 -13.13
N ASP A 29 -21.33 -13.32 -14.29
CA ASP A 29 -20.37 -12.80 -15.26
C ASP A 29 -20.52 -11.28 -15.39
N GLY A 30 -19.46 -10.59 -15.76
CA GLY A 30 -19.56 -9.16 -16.03
C GLY A 30 -18.26 -8.41 -15.97
N GLU A 31 -18.37 -7.09 -15.93
CA GLU A 31 -17.25 -6.18 -15.78
C GLU A 31 -17.57 -5.10 -14.75
N ILE A 32 -16.57 -4.72 -13.97
CA ILE A 32 -16.64 -3.60 -13.03
C ILE A 32 -15.45 -2.69 -13.31
N THR A 33 -15.71 -1.40 -13.48
CA THR A 33 -14.70 -0.35 -13.43
C THR A 33 -14.91 0.45 -12.16
N THR A 34 -13.87 0.60 -11.34
CA THR A 34 -13.94 1.33 -10.07
C THR A 34 -12.89 2.41 -10.00
N ASN A 35 -13.26 3.53 -9.41
CA ASN A 35 -12.36 4.60 -9.00
C ASN A 35 -12.76 5.08 -7.60
N LEU A 36 -11.80 5.14 -6.69
CA LEU A 36 -11.96 5.77 -5.39
C LEU A 36 -11.09 7.03 -5.38
N SER A 37 -11.69 8.16 -5.03
CA SER A 37 -10.97 9.42 -4.83
C SER A 37 -10.05 9.34 -3.62
N SER A 38 -9.29 10.40 -3.36
CA SER A 38 -8.39 10.46 -2.22
C SER A 38 -9.06 10.10 -0.89
N GLY A 39 -8.26 9.51 0.00
CA GLY A 39 -8.71 9.02 1.30
C GLY A 39 -7.59 8.32 2.05
N TYR A 40 -7.96 7.48 3.00
CA TYR A 40 -6.99 6.66 3.72
C TYR A 40 -7.55 5.28 4.04
N ILE A 41 -6.65 4.29 4.08
CA ILE A 41 -6.92 2.92 4.50
C ILE A 41 -6.48 2.82 5.96
N GLU A 42 -7.44 2.66 6.88
CA GLU A 42 -7.18 2.54 8.31
C GLU A 42 -6.44 1.22 8.62
N GLU A 43 -5.35 1.29 9.40
CA GLU A 43 -4.56 0.12 9.78
C GLU A 43 -5.40 -0.88 10.61
N ILE A 44 -5.30 -2.17 10.29
CA ILE A 44 -5.90 -3.25 11.09
C ILE A 44 -4.80 -3.92 11.90
N SER A 45 -4.99 -4.00 13.21
CA SER A 45 -4.28 -4.95 14.07
C SER A 45 -4.88 -6.35 13.91
N ALA A 46 -4.80 -6.95 12.71
CA ALA A 46 -5.07 -8.39 12.57
C ALA A 46 -3.77 -9.13 12.87
N GLN A 47 -3.81 -10.08 13.81
CA GLN A 47 -2.67 -10.82 14.39
C GLN A 47 -1.60 -11.24 13.36
N GLY A 48 -0.61 -10.38 13.14
CA GLY A 48 0.67 -10.72 12.51
C GLY A 48 1.04 -10.01 11.21
N ALA A 49 0.14 -9.27 10.56
CA ALA A 49 0.47 -8.52 9.34
C ALA A 49 0.50 -7.01 9.62
N GLN A 50 1.57 -6.53 10.27
CA GLN A 50 1.88 -5.10 10.32
C GLN A 50 2.33 -4.63 8.93
N VAL A 51 1.38 -4.40 8.01
CA VAL A 51 1.71 -3.92 6.66
C VAL A 51 1.95 -2.40 6.66
N PHE A 52 1.51 -1.68 7.70
CA PHE A 52 1.55 -0.22 7.75
C PHE A 52 2.24 0.41 8.98
N SER A 53 2.77 -0.38 9.93
CA SER A 53 3.35 0.16 11.20
C SER A 53 4.60 1.03 11.00
N LEU A 54 5.12 1.06 9.79
CA LEU A 54 6.34 1.76 9.42
C LEU A 54 6.12 3.24 9.03
N PHE A 55 4.87 3.71 9.05
CA PHE A 55 4.51 5.10 8.75
C PHE A 55 4.08 5.90 10.00
N SER A 56 4.08 5.31 11.19
CA SER A 56 3.53 5.93 12.41
C SER A 56 4.53 6.78 13.23
N LEU A 57 5.68 7.16 12.67
CA LEU A 57 6.70 7.93 13.39
C LEU A 57 6.77 9.38 12.91
N GLN A 58 5.73 10.13 13.24
CA GLN A 58 5.84 11.57 13.44
C GLN A 58 5.25 11.93 14.80
N ASN A 59 5.91 11.47 15.86
CA ASN A 59 5.78 12.16 17.13
C ASN A 59 6.77 13.32 17.15
N LEU A 60 6.28 14.49 17.58
CA LEU A 60 6.86 15.38 18.60
C LEU A 60 6.74 16.85 18.13
N LYS A 61 5.97 17.74 18.79
CA LYS A 61 6.12 18.13 20.19
C LYS A 61 4.87 18.84 20.75
N ARG A 62 4.61 18.50 22.02
CA ARG A 62 3.86 19.16 23.10
C ARG A 62 3.40 20.62 22.91
N ARG A 63 2.14 20.82 23.33
CA ARG A 63 1.41 22.06 23.71
C ARG A 63 0.72 22.82 22.58
N LEU A 64 -0.40 22.28 22.10
CA LEU A 64 -1.60 23.07 21.78
C LEU A 64 -2.81 22.23 22.17
N THR A 65 -3.58 22.73 23.11
CA THR A 65 -4.78 22.10 23.63
C THR A 65 -5.90 22.21 22.59
N LEU A 66 -6.79 21.20 22.57
CA LEU A 66 -8.21 21.25 22.17
C LEU A 66 -8.73 20.74 20.81
N ASP A 67 -7.97 20.14 19.87
CA ASP A 67 -8.64 19.31 18.83
C ASP A 67 -7.81 18.25 18.06
N PHE A 68 -6.76 17.68 18.65
CA PHE A 68 -5.89 16.71 17.95
C PHE A 68 -6.49 15.30 17.73
N LYS A 69 -7.81 15.11 17.88
CA LYS A 69 -8.44 13.84 17.49
C LYS A 69 -8.46 13.65 15.97
N ASP A 70 -8.39 14.73 15.19
CA ASP A 70 -8.56 14.68 13.73
C ASP A 70 -7.24 14.57 12.93
N VAL A 71 -6.06 14.64 13.58
CA VAL A 71 -4.76 14.78 12.87
C VAL A 71 -3.89 13.51 12.94
N PHE A 72 -4.32 12.46 13.63
CA PHE A 72 -3.55 11.21 13.79
C PHE A 72 -4.34 9.98 13.35
N GLU A 73 -4.71 9.93 12.07
CA GLU A 73 -5.30 8.72 11.48
C GLU A 73 -4.17 7.73 11.15
N LYS A 74 -4.08 6.63 11.91
CA LYS A 74 -3.17 5.50 11.67
C LYS A 74 -3.61 4.78 10.40
N GLY A 75 -2.94 5.02 9.27
CA GLY A 75 -3.36 4.41 8.01
C GLY A 75 -2.49 4.77 6.81
N PHE A 76 -2.80 4.14 5.67
CA PHE A 76 -2.17 4.41 4.40
C PHE A 76 -2.99 5.42 3.59
N PHE A 77 -2.48 6.65 3.48
CA PHE A 77 -3.09 7.73 2.71
C PHE A 77 -2.83 7.55 1.21
N TYR A 78 -3.84 7.86 0.40
CA TYR A 78 -3.77 7.73 -1.04
C TYR A 78 -4.55 8.83 -1.77
N ASP A 79 -4.11 9.10 -2.99
CA ASP A 79 -4.69 10.08 -3.91
C ASP A 79 -5.79 9.44 -4.77
N ASP A 80 -5.59 8.21 -5.24
CA ASP A 80 -6.61 7.41 -5.91
C ASP A 80 -6.39 5.89 -5.77
N ILE A 81 -7.49 5.14 -5.84
CA ILE A 81 -7.49 3.70 -6.12
C ILE A 81 -8.32 3.49 -7.39
N SER A 82 -7.77 2.79 -8.37
CA SER A 82 -8.46 2.56 -9.63
C SER A 82 -8.20 1.17 -10.19
N GLY A 83 -9.16 0.60 -10.90
CA GLY A 83 -9.00 -0.72 -11.50
C GLY A 83 -10.23 -1.18 -12.27
N THR A 84 -9.99 -2.17 -13.14
CA THR A 84 -11.06 -2.91 -13.83
C THR A 84 -11.03 -4.37 -13.40
N PHE A 85 -12.21 -4.97 -13.33
CA PHE A 85 -12.44 -6.35 -12.91
C PHE A 85 -13.31 -7.05 -13.93
N LEU A 86 -12.82 -8.16 -14.45
CA LEU A 86 -13.62 -9.10 -15.24
C LEU A 86 -14.15 -10.19 -14.30
N LEU A 87 -15.47 -10.34 -14.22
CA LEU A 87 -16.10 -11.44 -13.49
C LEU A 87 -16.42 -12.58 -14.44
N LYS A 88 -16.02 -13.78 -14.05
CA LYS A 88 -16.41 -15.04 -14.69
C LYS A 88 -16.81 -16.05 -13.63
N LYS A 89 -18.08 -16.47 -13.63
CA LYS A 89 -18.62 -17.47 -12.70
C LYS A 89 -18.30 -17.16 -11.23
N GLY A 90 -18.41 -15.89 -10.85
CA GLY A 90 -18.09 -15.44 -9.49
C GLY A 90 -16.60 -15.38 -9.15
N VAL A 91 -15.70 -15.45 -10.14
CA VAL A 91 -14.27 -15.15 -9.95
C VAL A 91 -13.97 -13.80 -10.60
N ALA A 92 -13.50 -12.85 -9.80
CA ALA A 92 -13.08 -11.54 -10.26
C ALA A 92 -11.60 -11.57 -10.63
N TYR A 93 -11.26 -11.08 -11.82
CA TYR A 93 -9.88 -10.97 -12.32
C TYR A 93 -9.55 -9.50 -12.57
N SER A 94 -8.37 -9.06 -12.13
CA SER A 94 -7.87 -7.71 -12.43
C SER A 94 -6.42 -7.75 -12.89
N GLN A 95 -6.08 -6.87 -13.83
CA GLN A 95 -4.73 -6.70 -14.35
C GLN A 95 -4.17 -5.29 -14.12
N ASN A 96 -4.96 -4.41 -13.51
CA ASN A 96 -4.69 -2.99 -13.45
C ASN A 96 -5.23 -2.32 -12.18
N LEU A 97 -5.43 -3.08 -11.10
CA LEU A 97 -5.75 -2.49 -9.80
C LEU A 97 -4.52 -1.71 -9.31
N LYS A 98 -4.67 -0.41 -9.13
CA LYS A 98 -3.60 0.51 -8.73
C LYS A 98 -4.03 1.31 -7.53
N ILE A 99 -3.07 1.61 -6.67
CA ILE A 99 -3.23 2.53 -5.55
C ILE A 99 -2.09 3.53 -5.60
N ASN A 100 -2.43 4.80 -5.82
CA ASN A 100 -1.47 5.89 -5.80
C ASN A 100 -1.43 6.47 -4.39
N GLY A 101 -0.57 5.91 -3.55
CA GLY A 101 -0.39 6.34 -2.16
C GLY A 101 0.54 7.54 -2.01
N THR A 102 0.44 8.26 -0.91
CA THR A 102 1.39 9.35 -0.57
C THR A 102 2.81 8.81 -0.37
N ALA A 103 2.95 7.62 0.25
CA ALA A 103 4.24 7.01 0.57
C ALA A 103 4.73 5.98 -0.48
N ALA A 104 3.83 5.39 -1.27
CA ALA A 104 4.18 4.37 -2.25
C ALA A 104 3.11 4.27 -3.35
N ALA A 105 3.51 3.85 -4.55
CA ALA A 105 2.59 3.37 -5.57
C ALA A 105 2.47 1.84 -5.45
N ILE A 106 1.24 1.32 -5.50
CA ILE A 106 0.95 -0.11 -5.41
C ILE A 106 0.23 -0.54 -6.68
N SER A 107 0.62 -1.70 -7.24
CA SER A 107 -0.08 -2.33 -8.36
C SER A 107 -0.40 -3.78 -8.01
N ILE A 108 -1.63 -4.19 -8.26
CA ILE A 108 -2.17 -5.51 -7.92
C ILE A 108 -2.72 -6.15 -9.18
N THR A 109 -2.35 -7.39 -9.41
CA THR A 109 -2.90 -8.23 -10.50
C THR A 109 -3.30 -9.59 -9.95
N GLY A 110 -4.17 -10.31 -10.65
CA GLY A 110 -4.55 -11.66 -10.30
C GLY A 110 -6.05 -11.81 -10.14
N SER A 111 -6.46 -12.66 -9.20
CA SER A 111 -7.85 -13.08 -9.07
C SER A 111 -8.32 -13.17 -7.63
N THR A 112 -9.63 -13.07 -7.50
CA THR A 112 -10.36 -13.20 -6.25
C THR A 112 -11.58 -14.08 -6.51
N ASN A 113 -11.63 -15.25 -5.88
CA ASN A 113 -12.81 -16.11 -5.97
C ASN A 113 -13.87 -15.61 -4.99
N LEU A 114 -14.94 -14.99 -5.50
CA LEU A 114 -16.03 -14.42 -4.71
C LEU A 114 -16.94 -15.49 -4.11
N ASN A 115 -16.93 -16.72 -4.65
CA ASN A 115 -17.68 -17.85 -4.09
C ASN A 115 -17.05 -18.38 -2.80
N THR A 116 -15.72 -18.38 -2.73
CA THR A 116 -14.96 -18.94 -1.61
C THR A 116 -14.28 -17.88 -0.74
N GLY A 117 -14.34 -16.61 -1.14
CA GLY A 117 -13.63 -15.52 -0.47
C GLY A 117 -12.11 -15.68 -0.53
N MET A 118 -11.55 -16.28 -1.59
CA MET A 118 -10.11 -16.60 -1.66
C MET A 118 -9.35 -15.63 -2.57
N TYR A 119 -8.22 -15.14 -2.10
CA TYR A 119 -7.28 -14.35 -2.88
C TYR A 119 -6.24 -15.24 -3.58
N ASN A 120 -5.89 -14.84 -4.79
CA ASN A 120 -4.67 -15.26 -5.48
C ASN A 120 -4.19 -14.08 -6.32
N GLN A 121 -3.39 -13.20 -5.71
CA GLN A 121 -2.99 -11.93 -6.29
C GLN A 121 -1.50 -11.68 -6.15
N HIS A 122 -0.93 -10.97 -7.11
CA HIS A 122 0.43 -10.47 -7.09
C HIS A 122 0.40 -8.96 -6.85
N MET A 123 1.09 -8.50 -5.81
CA MET A 123 1.15 -7.10 -5.41
C MET A 123 2.58 -6.57 -5.51
N VAL A 124 2.73 -5.45 -6.20
CA VAL A 124 4.00 -4.74 -6.37
C VAL A 124 3.92 -3.42 -5.63
N VAL A 125 4.82 -3.22 -4.67
CA VAL A 125 4.94 -1.97 -3.89
C VAL A 125 6.19 -1.22 -4.35
N THR A 126 6.00 0.03 -4.79
CA THR A 126 7.06 0.93 -5.24
C THR A 126 7.09 2.15 -4.30
N PRO A 127 8.04 2.22 -3.35
CA PRO A 127 8.15 3.36 -2.45
C PRO A 127 8.40 4.67 -3.22
N LYS A 128 7.71 5.75 -2.84
CA LYS A 128 8.00 7.09 -3.35
C LYS A 128 9.18 7.65 -2.57
N LEU A 129 10.28 7.93 -3.25
CA LEU A 129 11.45 8.56 -2.65
C LEU A 129 11.18 10.06 -2.56
N SER A 130 11.03 10.60 -1.34
CA SER A 130 10.99 12.05 -1.18
C SER A 130 12.39 12.63 -1.36
N SER A 131 12.46 13.87 -1.83
CA SER A 131 13.69 14.65 -2.00
C SER A 131 14.37 15.07 -0.69
N SER A 132 13.94 14.54 0.47
CA SER A 132 14.31 15.01 1.82
C SER A 132 14.87 13.92 2.74
N LEU A 133 15.45 12.84 2.21
CA LEU A 133 15.45 11.56 2.92
C LEU A 133 16.84 11.05 3.40
N PRO A 134 17.22 11.27 4.68
CA PRO A 134 18.11 10.39 5.42
C PRO A 134 17.35 9.28 6.19
N VAL A 135 16.13 8.90 5.80
CA VAL A 135 15.28 7.96 6.58
C VAL A 135 15.35 6.49 6.09
N LEU A 136 15.88 6.20 4.90
CA LEU A 136 15.86 4.82 4.37
C LEU A 136 17.01 3.91 4.86
N ALA A 137 18.02 4.46 5.54
CA ALA A 137 19.15 3.68 6.02
C ALA A 137 18.76 2.61 7.08
N GLY A 138 17.66 2.82 7.82
CA GLY A 138 17.18 1.89 8.85
C GLY A 138 16.47 0.63 8.33
N TRP A 139 16.11 0.57 7.05
CA TRP A 139 15.25 -0.49 6.50
C TRP A 139 16.01 -1.65 5.84
N ALA A 140 17.28 -1.46 5.52
CA ALA A 140 18.07 -2.42 4.75
C ALA A 140 18.48 -3.67 5.55
N ILE A 141 18.30 -3.68 6.87
CA ILE A 141 18.95 -4.65 7.77
C ILE A 141 17.98 -5.73 8.29
N SER A 142 16.73 -5.42 8.65
CA SER A 142 15.63 -6.37 8.91
C SER A 142 14.43 -5.66 9.59
N PRO A 143 13.17 -6.04 9.31
CA PRO A 143 11.98 -5.41 9.92
C PRO A 143 11.96 -5.51 11.46
N GLN A 144 12.35 -6.65 12.03
CA GLN A 144 12.35 -6.86 13.49
C GLN A 144 13.45 -6.11 14.26
N THR A 145 14.49 -5.59 13.59
CA THR A 145 15.68 -5.02 14.26
C THR A 145 15.89 -3.55 13.94
N ALA A 146 14.85 -2.84 13.52
CA ALA A 146 14.89 -1.41 13.20
C ALA A 146 15.16 -0.54 14.44
N LEU A 147 16.40 -0.56 14.94
CA LEU A 147 16.89 0.41 15.91
C LEU A 147 17.08 1.76 15.20
N LEU A 148 16.47 2.80 15.75
CA LEU A 148 16.69 4.20 15.39
C LEU A 148 18.08 4.65 15.85
N ALA A 149 19.14 4.09 15.27
CA ALA A 149 20.50 4.54 15.51
C ALA A 149 20.81 5.69 14.54
N LEU A 150 21.32 6.80 15.08
CA LEU A 150 21.84 7.96 14.36
C LEU A 150 22.79 7.52 13.24
N VAL A 151 22.35 7.58 11.97
CA VAL A 151 23.16 7.14 10.81
C VAL A 151 23.92 8.30 10.17
N PHE A 152 24.07 9.44 10.85
CA PHE A 152 24.77 10.60 10.28
C PHE A 152 26.20 10.23 9.86
N ASP A 153 26.97 9.51 10.67
CA ASP A 153 28.38 9.20 10.36
C ASP A 153 28.56 8.16 9.25
N LYS A 154 27.58 7.26 9.05
CA LYS A 154 27.66 6.25 7.98
C LYS A 154 27.14 6.75 6.63
N LEU A 155 26.37 7.85 6.63
CA LEU A 155 25.91 8.54 5.41
C LEU A 155 27.06 9.21 4.66
N PHE A 156 28.07 9.73 5.36
CA PHE A 156 29.24 10.37 4.74
C PHE A 156 30.28 9.38 4.19
N LEU A 157 30.30 8.14 4.69
CA LEU A 157 31.33 7.15 4.36
C LEU A 157 30.99 6.28 3.14
N LYS A 158 29.76 6.35 2.62
CA LYS A 158 29.37 5.69 1.37
C LYS A 158 28.56 6.69 0.53
N PRO A 159 29.12 7.25 -0.55
CA PRO A 159 28.40 8.20 -1.40
C PRO A 159 27.15 7.56 -2.05
N ALA A 160 27.05 6.23 -2.02
CA ALA A 160 25.96 5.44 -2.56
C ALA A 160 25.16 4.72 -1.46
N LEU A 161 23.85 4.96 -1.40
CA LEU A 161 22.91 4.20 -0.58
C LEU A 161 22.12 3.20 -1.44
N ASP A 162 22.06 1.96 -0.99
CA ASP A 162 21.15 0.95 -1.52
C ASP A 162 19.72 1.23 -1.03
N VAL A 163 18.89 1.76 -1.91
CA VAL A 163 17.51 2.09 -1.61
C VAL A 163 16.57 1.04 -2.20
N VAL A 164 15.69 0.47 -1.38
CA VAL A 164 14.65 -0.47 -1.85
C VAL A 164 13.71 0.28 -2.81
N SER A 165 13.72 -0.11 -4.07
CA SER A 165 12.95 0.54 -5.14
C SER A 165 11.66 -0.20 -5.47
N ARG A 166 11.59 -1.49 -5.14
CA ARG A 166 10.43 -2.34 -5.41
C ARG A 166 10.39 -3.53 -4.47
N ILE A 167 9.19 -3.88 -4.01
CA ILE A 167 8.91 -5.09 -3.23
C ILE A 167 7.78 -5.85 -3.91
N ASP A 168 7.99 -7.13 -4.18
CA ASP A 168 7.02 -8.01 -4.81
C ASP A 168 6.43 -8.95 -3.73
N TYR A 169 5.10 -9.03 -3.68
CA TYR A 169 4.35 -9.86 -2.75
C TYR A 169 3.35 -10.75 -3.48
N GLN A 170 3.13 -11.94 -2.93
CA GLN A 170 2.01 -12.80 -3.26
C GLN A 170 0.97 -12.73 -2.14
N ILE A 171 -0.29 -12.50 -2.49
CA ILE A 171 -1.44 -12.51 -1.59
C ILE A 171 -2.22 -13.79 -1.85
N THR A 172 -2.43 -14.57 -0.80
CA THR A 172 -3.24 -15.80 -0.81
C THR A 172 -4.14 -15.88 0.43
N GLY A 173 -4.93 -16.94 0.56
CA GLY A 173 -5.79 -17.13 1.73
C GLY A 173 -7.15 -16.47 1.59
N SER A 174 -7.96 -16.53 2.63
CA SER A 174 -9.31 -15.96 2.63
C SER A 174 -9.29 -14.45 2.84
N TRP A 175 -10.39 -13.77 2.54
CA TRP A 175 -10.51 -12.33 2.78
C TRP A 175 -10.43 -11.97 4.27
N ASP A 176 -10.86 -12.88 5.14
CA ASP A 176 -10.81 -12.70 6.60
C ASP A 176 -9.40 -12.97 7.17
N ALA A 177 -8.60 -13.79 6.48
CA ALA A 177 -7.26 -14.16 6.91
C ALA A 177 -6.29 -14.20 5.70
N PRO A 178 -6.01 -13.04 5.07
CA PRO A 178 -5.12 -12.97 3.94
C PRO A 178 -3.68 -13.25 4.39
N LYS A 179 -2.95 -13.99 3.57
CA LYS A 179 -1.53 -14.29 3.74
C LYS A 179 -0.72 -13.52 2.72
N LEU A 180 0.13 -12.61 3.21
CA LEU A 180 1.12 -11.91 2.39
C LEU A 180 2.46 -12.63 2.47
N ILE A 181 2.99 -13.03 1.32
CA ILE A 181 4.28 -13.70 1.19
C ILE A 181 5.17 -12.77 0.36
N GLU A 182 6.30 -12.35 0.92
CA GLU A 182 7.30 -11.57 0.17
C GLU A 182 8.02 -12.47 -0.83
N LEU A 183 7.97 -12.13 -2.12
CA LEU A 183 8.66 -12.86 -3.19
C LEU A 183 10.07 -12.32 -3.44
N GLY A 184 10.29 -11.03 -3.20
CA GLY A 184 11.61 -10.41 -3.34
C GLY A 184 11.60 -8.89 -3.31
N LYS A 185 12.80 -8.30 -3.29
CA LYS A 185 13.03 -6.85 -3.27
C LYS A 185 14.10 -6.45 -4.28
N LYS A 186 13.86 -5.39 -5.04
CA LYS A 186 14.90 -4.74 -5.86
C LYS A 186 15.46 -3.52 -5.13
N LYS A 187 16.77 -3.33 -5.20
CA LYS A 187 17.50 -2.19 -4.65
C LYS A 187 18.05 -1.33 -5.80
N LYS A 188 18.11 -0.02 -5.60
CA LYS A 188 18.76 0.93 -6.51
C LYS A 188 19.78 1.73 -5.72
N GLU A 189 20.98 1.84 -6.26
CA GLU A 189 22.05 2.67 -5.71
C GLU A 189 21.74 4.14 -6.01
N ILE A 190 21.70 4.99 -4.98
CA ILE A 190 21.49 6.44 -5.12
C ILE A 190 22.70 7.17 -4.58
N GLN A 191 23.29 8.03 -5.42
CA GLN A 191 24.37 8.92 -4.98
C GLN A 191 23.79 10.13 -4.23
N VAL A 192 24.24 10.34 -3.00
CA VAL A 192 23.79 11.50 -2.20
C VAL A 192 24.68 12.69 -2.49
N GLU A 193 24.16 13.66 -3.22
CA GLU A 193 24.82 14.96 -3.39
C GLU A 193 24.53 15.82 -2.14
N VAL A 194 25.51 15.90 -1.24
CA VAL A 194 25.42 16.79 -0.07
C VAL A 194 25.65 18.22 -0.56
N LYS A 195 24.58 19.01 -0.70
CA LYS A 195 24.72 20.46 -0.88
C LYS A 195 25.29 21.07 0.41
N GLU A 196 26.55 21.46 0.36
CA GLU A 196 27.19 22.25 1.42
C GLU A 196 26.40 23.55 1.62
N LYS A 197 26.08 23.85 2.89
CA LYS A 197 25.52 25.15 3.28
C LYS A 197 26.56 26.23 2.93
N PRO A 198 26.18 27.36 2.30
CA PRO A 198 27.13 28.45 2.12
C PRO A 198 27.60 28.96 3.48
N SER A 199 28.92 29.10 3.63
CA SER A 199 29.56 29.81 4.73
C SER A 199 28.93 31.19 4.85
N SER A 200 28.37 31.51 6.01
CA SER A 200 28.02 32.88 6.34
C SER A 200 29.28 33.59 6.82
N ASP A 201 29.90 34.35 5.92
CA ASP A 201 30.90 35.37 6.25
C ASP A 201 30.21 36.70 6.58
#